data_AF-A0A8D8DFJ6-F1
#
_entry.id   AF-A0A8D8DFJ6-F1
#
_cell.length_a   1.000
_cell.length_b   1.000
_cell.length_c   1.000
_cell.angle_alpha   90.00
_cell.angle_beta   90.00
_cell.angle_gamma   90.00
#
_symmetry.space_group_name_H-M   'P 1'
#
loop_
_entity.id
_entity.type
_entity.pdbx_description
1 polymer ?
#
loop_
_entity_poly.entity_id
_entity_poly.type
_entity_poly.pdbx_seq_one_letter_code
_entity_poly.pdbx_strand_id
1 'polypeptide(L)'
;MESAPWLAATDSDDDDEKSNDSSYPEAKSTARRSKRSSKREILSKSMSQRKAKLNTSAIKGFSFPLAEEGAVERLEKGVRKNQQTRAKYIKLLRSVKPRTANVSAVFKHLFMDEAMLNYNWVGKFRNKERKSVKNYSIFQDCMLEAWQDHGVNRTNLEESLRRVIQQIYKRERDRFYYRRNRSGL
;
A
#
# COMPACT_ATOMS: atom_id res chain seq x y z
N MET A 1 -8.92 -56.13 16.16
CA MET A 1 -8.67 -56.76 14.84
C MET A 1 -10.04 -56.96 14.23
N GLU A 2 -10.51 -55.98 13.47
CA GLU A 2 -11.81 -56.01 12.78
C GLU A 2 -11.61 -55.36 11.40
N SER A 3 -12.33 -55.93 10.44
CA SER A 3 -11.97 -56.02 9.02
C SER A 3 -12.22 -54.76 8.20
N ALA A 4 -11.37 -54.54 7.20
CA ALA A 4 -11.61 -53.61 6.09
C ALA A 4 -12.04 -54.41 4.84
N PRO A 5 -13.16 -54.09 4.18
CA PRO A 5 -13.55 -54.72 2.92
C PRO A 5 -13.42 -53.70 1.76
N TRP A 6 -12.38 -53.84 0.95
CA TRP A 6 -12.32 -53.20 -0.36
C TRP A 6 -11.74 -54.19 -1.37
N LEU A 7 -12.62 -55.02 -1.93
CA LEU A 7 -12.39 -55.75 -3.17
C LEU A 7 -13.71 -55.82 -3.93
N ALA A 8 -13.80 -55.03 -4.99
CA ALA A 8 -14.62 -55.34 -6.16
C ALA A 8 -13.94 -54.70 -7.36
N ALA A 9 -13.24 -55.53 -8.13
CA ALA A 9 -12.86 -55.25 -9.49
C ALA A 9 -14.08 -55.47 -10.40
N THR A 10 -14.24 -54.61 -11.40
CA THR A 10 -14.84 -55.01 -12.68
C THR A 10 -14.09 -54.31 -13.80
N ASP A 11 -13.47 -55.16 -14.62
CA ASP A 11 -12.97 -54.94 -15.97
C ASP A 11 -14.06 -54.43 -16.91
N SER A 12 -13.70 -53.59 -17.89
CA SER A 12 -14.26 -53.58 -19.25
C SER A 12 -13.48 -52.57 -20.10
N ASP A 13 -12.69 -53.13 -21.01
CA ASP A 13 -12.10 -52.51 -22.18
C ASP A 13 -13.16 -51.86 -23.08
N ASP A 14 -12.81 -50.73 -23.72
CA ASP A 14 -13.24 -50.42 -25.09
C ASP A 14 -12.31 -49.36 -25.68
N ASP A 15 -11.68 -49.76 -26.79
CA ASP A 15 -10.85 -48.98 -27.69
C ASP A 15 -11.64 -47.83 -28.35
N ASP A 16 -11.04 -46.64 -28.46
CA ASP A 16 -11.38 -45.73 -29.55
C ASP A 16 -10.19 -44.86 -29.94
N GLU A 17 -9.59 -45.29 -31.04
CA GLU A 17 -8.56 -44.63 -31.82
C GLU A 17 -9.14 -43.35 -32.46
N LYS A 18 -8.63 -42.17 -32.09
CA LYS A 18 -8.89 -40.94 -32.86
C LYS A 18 -7.61 -40.18 -33.18
N SER A 19 -7.22 -40.41 -34.43
CA SER A 19 -6.35 -39.59 -35.28
C SER A 19 -6.35 -38.10 -34.93
N ASN A 20 -5.15 -37.58 -34.64
CA ASN A 20 -4.88 -36.17 -34.47
C ASN A 20 -4.19 -35.63 -35.74
N ASP A 21 -4.99 -35.23 -36.73
CA ASP A 21 -4.55 -34.39 -37.84
C ASP A 21 -5.43 -33.14 -37.87
N SER A 22 -4.84 -31.99 -37.52
CA SER A 22 -5.38 -30.68 -37.91
C SER A 22 -4.33 -29.59 -37.71
N SER A 23 -3.52 -29.41 -38.76
CA SER A 23 -3.23 -28.13 -39.41
C SER A 23 -3.26 -26.86 -38.54
N TYR A 24 -2.09 -26.28 -38.32
CA TYR A 24 -1.90 -24.89 -37.88
C TYR A 24 -2.36 -23.90 -38.97
N PRO A 25 -3.18 -22.88 -38.65
CA PRO A 25 -3.18 -21.64 -39.39
C PRO A 25 -2.33 -20.57 -38.67
N GLU A 26 -1.41 -20.05 -39.45
CA GLU A 26 -0.46 -18.99 -39.16
C GLU A 26 -1.12 -17.59 -39.09
N ALA A 27 -0.62 -16.79 -38.15
CA ALA A 27 -0.62 -15.32 -38.07
C ALA A 27 -1.95 -14.53 -38.22
N LYS A 28 -2.27 -13.75 -37.16
CA LYS A 28 -2.52 -12.28 -37.18
C LYS A 28 -3.07 -11.79 -35.83
N SER A 29 -2.26 -11.12 -34.99
CA SER A 29 -2.76 -10.10 -34.03
C SER A 29 -1.67 -9.35 -33.23
N THR A 30 -0.56 -8.94 -33.83
CA THR A 30 0.47 -8.14 -33.13
C THR A 30 0.15 -6.63 -33.02
N ALA A 31 -0.93 -6.13 -33.61
CA ALA A 31 -1.21 -4.68 -33.67
C ALA A 31 -1.85 -4.05 -32.40
N ARG A 32 -2.36 -4.84 -31.44
CA ARG A 32 -3.04 -4.30 -30.24
C ARG A 32 -2.12 -3.98 -29.06
N ARG A 33 -0.86 -4.41 -29.09
CA ARG A 33 0.07 -4.31 -27.94
C ARG A 33 0.78 -2.96 -27.83
N SER A 34 0.92 -2.22 -28.93
CA SER A 34 1.77 -1.01 -28.98
C SER A 34 1.11 0.24 -28.38
N LYS A 35 -0.19 0.49 -28.63
CA LYS A 35 -0.90 1.69 -28.12
C LYS A 35 -1.10 1.68 -26.59
N ARG A 36 -1.12 0.51 -25.96
CA ARG A 36 -1.32 0.33 -24.50
C ARG A 36 -0.04 0.59 -23.69
N SER A 37 1.13 0.44 -24.33
CA SER A 37 2.44 0.72 -23.73
C SER A 37 2.65 2.23 -23.56
N SER A 38 2.40 3.01 -24.61
CA SER A 38 2.62 4.46 -24.61
C SER A 38 1.73 5.21 -23.60
N LYS A 39 0.44 4.85 -23.45
CA LYS A 39 -0.43 5.48 -22.43
C LYS A 39 0.00 5.17 -21.00
N ARG A 40 0.54 3.97 -20.72
CA ARG A 40 1.11 3.61 -19.40
C ARG A 40 2.42 4.36 -19.14
N GLU A 41 3.22 4.58 -20.17
CA GLU A 41 4.48 5.30 -20.09
C GLU A 41 4.28 6.81 -19.88
N ILE A 42 3.27 7.41 -20.51
CA ILE A 42 2.91 8.81 -20.32
C ILE A 42 2.32 9.04 -18.91
N LEU A 43 1.51 8.09 -18.41
CA LEU A 43 1.00 8.13 -17.04
C LEU A 43 2.11 7.92 -15.99
N SER A 44 3.09 7.05 -16.26
CA SER A 44 4.22 6.81 -15.36
C SER A 44 5.24 7.96 -15.36
N LYS A 45 5.44 8.64 -16.51
CA LYS A 45 6.21 9.89 -16.62
C LYS A 45 5.51 11.06 -15.92
N SER A 46 4.20 11.22 -16.09
CA SER A 46 3.39 12.23 -15.38
C SER A 46 3.45 12.07 -13.85
N MET A 47 3.37 10.83 -13.35
CA MET A 47 3.50 10.56 -11.92
C MET A 47 4.94 10.68 -11.40
N SER A 48 5.94 10.39 -12.23
CA SER A 48 7.36 10.51 -11.87
C SER A 48 7.85 11.97 -11.91
N GLN A 49 7.31 12.81 -12.79
CA GLN A 49 7.57 14.26 -12.78
C GLN A 49 6.89 14.96 -11.59
N ARG A 50 5.75 14.44 -11.09
CA ARG A 50 5.16 14.89 -9.82
C ARG A 50 5.96 14.47 -8.58
N LYS A 51 6.93 13.55 -8.69
CA LYS A 51 7.83 13.21 -7.57
C LYS A 51 8.76 14.37 -7.17
N ALA A 52 9.00 15.35 -8.03
CA ALA A 52 10.05 16.36 -7.84
C ALA A 52 9.57 17.74 -7.37
N LYS A 53 8.26 17.95 -7.14
CA LYS A 53 7.72 19.26 -6.69
C LYS A 53 6.68 19.17 -5.58
N LEU A 54 6.76 18.13 -4.76
CA LEU A 54 6.24 18.27 -3.40
C LEU A 54 7.15 19.27 -2.70
N ASN A 55 6.59 20.33 -2.13
CA ASN A 55 7.34 21.24 -1.24
C ASN A 55 7.72 20.44 0.00
N THR A 56 8.68 19.52 -0.12
CA THR A 56 9.14 18.58 0.91
C THR A 56 9.75 19.30 2.10
N SER A 57 10.07 20.59 1.95
CA SER A 57 10.53 21.53 2.97
C SER A 57 9.44 22.46 3.52
N ALA A 58 8.14 22.17 3.29
CA ALA A 58 7.04 23.05 3.73
C ALA A 58 7.01 23.32 5.24
N ILE A 59 7.61 22.42 6.04
CA ILE A 59 7.74 22.56 7.48
C ILE A 59 9.23 22.53 7.84
N LYS A 60 9.74 23.64 8.38
CA LYS A 60 11.15 23.77 8.78
C LYS A 60 11.52 22.63 9.74
N GLY A 61 12.60 21.91 9.45
CA GLY A 61 13.10 20.80 10.27
C GLY A 61 12.47 19.44 9.97
N PHE A 62 11.65 19.32 8.92
CA PHE A 62 11.11 18.04 8.45
C PHE A 62 11.44 17.82 6.98
N SER A 63 11.76 16.56 6.66
CA SER A 63 12.03 16.09 5.31
C SER A 63 11.01 15.00 4.99
N PHE A 64 10.11 15.25 4.05
CA PHE A 64 9.08 14.29 3.67
C PHE A 64 9.52 13.40 2.49
N PRO A 65 9.15 12.11 2.47
CA PRO A 65 8.41 11.38 3.51
C PRO A 65 9.23 11.18 4.78
N LEU A 66 8.57 11.21 5.95
CA LEU A 66 9.25 11.01 7.24
C LEU A 66 9.80 9.58 7.32
N ALA A 67 11.13 9.48 7.45
CA ALA A 67 11.85 8.20 7.46
C ALA A 67 11.91 7.55 8.84
N GLU A 68 11.85 8.35 9.91
CA GLU A 68 12.05 7.90 11.28
C GLU A 68 10.84 8.15 12.16
N GLU A 69 10.60 7.23 13.10
CA GLU A 69 9.58 7.36 14.14
C GLU A 69 9.76 8.64 14.97
N GLY A 70 11.01 9.01 15.31
CA GLY A 70 11.29 10.23 16.04
C GLY A 70 10.82 11.49 15.29
N ALA A 71 10.86 11.49 13.96
CA ALA A 71 10.33 12.60 13.16
C ALA A 71 8.79 12.65 13.21
N VAL A 72 8.10 11.51 13.22
CA VAL A 72 6.64 11.44 13.39
C VAL A 72 6.22 12.02 14.74
N GLU A 73 6.93 11.67 15.81
CA GLU A 73 6.66 12.20 17.16
C GLU A 73 6.91 13.71 17.26
N ARG A 74 8.01 14.20 16.67
CA ARG A 74 8.29 15.64 16.65
C ARG A 74 7.21 16.40 15.89
N LEU A 75 6.70 15.84 14.79
CA LEU A 75 5.63 16.46 14.02
C LEU A 75 4.34 16.49 14.83
N GLU A 76 3.94 15.39 15.46
CA GLU A 76 2.74 15.32 16.32
C GLU A 76 2.82 16.35 17.46
N LYS A 77 3.94 16.37 18.18
CA LYS A 77 4.16 17.34 19.26
C LYS A 77 4.11 18.78 18.74
N GLY A 78 4.70 19.05 17.57
CA GLY A 78 4.70 20.36 16.94
C GLY A 78 3.31 20.83 16.53
N VAL A 79 2.51 19.93 15.93
CA VAL A 79 1.13 20.22 15.49
C VAL A 79 0.20 20.44 16.68
N ARG A 80 0.37 19.70 17.78
CA ARG A 80 -0.43 19.89 19.00
C ARG A 80 -0.15 21.20 19.72
N LYS A 81 1.12 21.63 19.72
CA LYS A 81 1.56 22.81 20.49
C LYS A 81 1.51 24.11 19.70
N ASN A 82 1.66 24.05 18.38
CA ASN A 82 1.83 25.23 17.55
C ASN A 82 0.88 25.21 16.34
N GLN A 83 -0.07 26.15 16.35
CA GLN A 83 -1.07 26.29 15.29
C GLN A 83 -0.44 26.62 13.92
N GLN A 84 0.69 27.32 13.88
CA GLN A 84 1.40 27.57 12.63
C GLN A 84 1.99 26.28 12.04
N THR A 85 2.51 25.40 12.89
CA THR A 85 2.99 24.08 12.45
C THR A 85 1.84 23.23 11.93
N ARG A 86 0.69 23.25 12.61
CA ARG A 86 -0.56 22.60 12.14
C ARG A 86 -0.96 23.12 10.76
N ALA A 87 -1.05 24.44 10.59
CA ALA A 87 -1.45 25.05 9.32
C ALA A 87 -0.49 24.70 8.17
N LYS A 88 0.84 24.70 8.42
CA LYS A 88 1.85 24.29 7.43
C LYS A 88 1.70 22.82 7.05
N TYR A 89 1.43 21.95 8.03
CA TYR A 89 1.20 20.54 7.78
C TYR A 89 -0.08 20.28 6.98
N ILE A 90 -1.19 20.96 7.31
CA ILE A 90 -2.44 20.86 6.53
C ILE A 90 -2.24 21.35 5.10
N LYS A 91 -1.50 22.45 4.90
CA LYS A 91 -1.14 22.95 3.57
C LYS A 91 -0.33 21.92 2.77
N LEU A 92 0.63 21.25 3.41
CA LEU A 92 1.36 20.13 2.81
C LEU A 92 0.40 19.00 2.42
N LEU A 93 -0.46 18.54 3.35
CA LEU A 93 -1.42 17.47 3.09
C LEU A 93 -2.30 17.77 1.88
N ARG A 94 -2.81 19.00 1.75
CA ARG A 94 -3.59 19.46 0.59
C ARG A 94 -2.80 19.37 -0.71
N SER A 95 -1.51 19.72 -0.69
CA SER A 95 -0.66 19.65 -1.89
C SER A 95 -0.35 18.21 -2.33
N VAL A 96 -0.35 17.26 -1.39
CA VAL A 96 0.06 15.87 -1.63
C VAL A 96 -1.07 15.03 -2.24
N LYS A 97 -2.33 15.30 -1.87
CA LYS A 97 -3.47 14.48 -2.27
C LYS A 97 -4.34 15.17 -3.33
N PRO A 98 -4.28 14.72 -4.60
CA PRO A 98 -5.30 15.08 -5.58
C PRO A 98 -6.70 14.69 -5.11
N ARG A 99 -7.73 15.43 -5.55
CA ARG A 99 -9.14 15.14 -5.24
C ARG A 99 -9.55 13.69 -5.54
N THR A 100 -9.05 13.13 -6.65
CA THR A 100 -9.36 11.77 -7.12
C THR A 100 -8.56 10.65 -6.43
N ALA A 101 -7.51 10.99 -5.68
CA ALA A 101 -6.65 9.99 -5.06
C ALA A 101 -7.18 9.55 -3.69
N ASN A 102 -7.04 8.25 -3.38
CA ASN A 102 -7.35 7.72 -2.05
C ASN A 102 -6.23 8.03 -1.04
N VAL A 103 -6.59 8.16 0.24
CA VAL A 103 -5.64 8.42 1.34
C VAL A 103 -4.50 7.39 1.36
N SER A 104 -4.81 6.10 1.22
CA SER A 104 -3.80 5.03 1.22
C SER A 104 -2.78 5.17 0.09
N ALA A 105 -3.18 5.72 -1.07
CA ALA A 105 -2.29 5.87 -2.22
C ALA A 105 -1.23 6.95 -2.01
N VAL A 106 -1.57 7.99 -1.23
CA VAL A 106 -0.70 9.14 -0.98
C VAL A 106 0.10 9.03 0.31
N PHE A 107 -0.26 8.09 1.19
CA PHE A 107 0.36 7.93 2.51
C PHE A 107 1.89 7.75 2.44
N LYS A 108 2.38 6.99 1.46
CA LYS A 108 3.81 6.75 1.22
C LYS A 108 4.62 8.02 0.87
N HIS A 109 3.94 9.11 0.52
CA HIS A 109 4.58 10.42 0.28
C HIS A 109 4.74 11.23 1.57
N LEU A 110 4.08 10.81 2.65
CA LEU A 110 4.11 11.45 3.96
C LEU A 110 4.99 10.69 4.94
N PHE A 111 4.92 9.36 4.92
CA PHE A 111 5.63 8.50 5.87
C PHE A 111 6.25 7.31 5.14
N MET A 112 7.51 7.01 5.45
CA MET A 112 8.13 5.76 5.04
C MET A 112 7.61 4.60 5.89
N ASP A 113 7.77 3.37 5.41
CA ASP A 113 7.31 2.18 6.12
C ASP A 113 8.02 2.07 7.48
N GLU A 114 9.32 2.33 7.49
CA GLU A 114 10.23 2.25 8.64
C GLU A 114 9.76 3.14 9.79
N ALA A 115 9.34 4.38 9.48
CA ALA A 115 8.79 5.32 10.45
C ALA A 115 7.51 4.83 11.13
N MET A 116 6.80 3.91 10.49
CA MET A 116 5.46 3.48 10.89
C MET A 116 5.43 2.07 11.52
N LEU A 117 6.57 1.36 11.58
CA LEU A 117 6.63 -0.02 12.07
C LEU A 117 6.21 -0.16 13.54
N ASN A 118 6.34 0.89 14.35
CA ASN A 118 5.95 0.89 15.75
C ASN A 118 4.53 1.43 16.01
N TYR A 119 3.75 1.65 14.94
CA TYR A 119 2.39 2.21 15.01
C TYR A 119 1.33 1.21 14.61
N ASN A 120 0.22 1.16 15.32
CA ASN A 120 -0.97 0.40 14.91
C ASN A 120 -2.24 1.20 15.19
N TRP A 121 -3.41 0.62 14.90
CA TRP A 121 -4.67 1.34 15.09
C TRP A 121 -5.02 1.62 16.57
N VAL A 122 -4.77 0.65 17.46
CA VAL A 122 -5.32 0.67 18.83
C VAL A 122 -4.31 1.12 19.88
N GLY A 123 -3.02 0.88 19.68
CA GLY A 123 -1.91 1.11 20.61
C GLY A 123 -1.41 -0.15 21.33
N LYS A 124 -2.05 -1.30 21.12
CA LYS A 124 -1.64 -2.57 21.72
C LYS A 124 -1.70 -3.67 20.68
N PHE A 125 -0.71 -4.55 20.66
CA PHE A 125 -0.76 -5.77 19.86
C PHE A 125 -0.09 -6.91 20.62
N ARG A 126 -0.90 -7.92 20.99
CA ARG A 126 -0.48 -9.01 21.88
C ARG A 126 0.16 -8.41 23.15
N ASN A 127 1.46 -8.67 23.35
CA ASN A 127 2.23 -8.26 24.51
C ASN A 127 3.21 -7.11 24.20
N LYS A 128 3.08 -6.46 23.04
CA LYS A 128 3.92 -5.34 22.64
C LYS A 128 3.09 -4.06 22.60
N GLU A 129 3.55 -3.06 23.34
CA GLU A 129 3.02 -1.70 23.24
C GLU A 129 3.41 -1.11 21.89
N ARG A 130 2.44 -0.48 21.23
CA ARG A 130 2.64 0.23 19.96
C ARG A 130 1.98 1.59 20.07
N LYS A 131 2.33 2.50 19.20
CA LYS A 131 1.71 3.82 19.16
C LYS A 131 0.38 3.75 18.42
N SER A 132 -0.63 4.38 18.99
CA SER A 132 -2.01 4.32 18.51
C SER A 132 -2.28 5.42 17.49
N VAL A 133 -2.38 5.09 16.20
CA VAL A 133 -2.61 6.06 15.10
C VAL A 133 -3.91 6.85 15.29
N LYS A 134 -4.92 6.27 15.93
CA LYS A 134 -6.19 6.96 16.23
C LYS A 134 -6.03 8.09 17.26
N ASN A 135 -4.96 8.07 18.06
CA ASN A 135 -4.70 9.05 19.11
C ASN A 135 -3.81 10.22 18.64
N TYR A 136 -3.49 10.33 17.35
CA TYR A 136 -2.55 11.32 16.81
C TYR A 136 -3.29 12.30 15.89
N SER A 137 -3.16 13.60 16.17
CA SER A 137 -3.80 14.65 15.40
C SER A 137 -3.25 14.74 13.98
N ILE A 138 -2.00 14.34 13.73
CA ILE A 138 -1.40 14.33 12.38
C ILE A 138 -2.02 13.27 11.45
N PHE A 139 -2.60 12.21 11.99
CA PHE A 139 -3.29 11.15 11.24
C PHE A 139 -4.81 11.30 11.24
N GLN A 140 -5.35 11.99 12.24
CA GLN A 140 -6.77 12.23 12.38
C GLN A 140 -7.12 13.64 11.92
N ASP A 141 -7.21 14.58 12.86
CA ASP A 141 -7.78 15.91 12.68
C ASP A 141 -7.16 16.66 11.50
N CYS A 142 -5.83 16.59 11.34
CA CYS A 142 -5.14 17.28 10.25
C CYS A 142 -5.45 16.67 8.88
N MET A 143 -5.51 15.34 8.76
CA MET A 143 -5.86 14.67 7.51
C MET A 143 -7.32 14.88 7.15
N LEU A 144 -8.20 14.88 8.16
CA LEU A 144 -9.62 15.17 7.98
C LEU A 144 -9.80 16.63 7.50
N GLU A 145 -9.26 17.60 8.22
CA GLU A 145 -9.33 19.03 7.88
C GLU A 145 -8.70 19.36 6.51
N ALA A 146 -7.63 18.65 6.15
CA ALA A 146 -6.98 18.85 4.87
C ALA A 146 -7.80 18.31 3.69
N TRP A 147 -8.56 17.24 3.87
CA TRP A 147 -9.15 16.47 2.76
C TRP A 147 -10.66 16.30 2.84
N GLN A 148 -11.33 16.96 3.78
CA GLN A 148 -12.79 16.95 3.91
C GLN A 148 -13.48 17.40 2.62
N ASP A 149 -12.97 18.46 1.98
CA ASP A 149 -13.44 18.98 0.70
C ASP A 149 -13.12 18.07 -0.49
N HIS A 150 -12.30 17.03 -0.27
CA HIS A 150 -12.01 15.95 -1.22
C HIS A 150 -12.88 14.70 -0.95
N GLY A 151 -13.92 14.80 -0.09
CA GLY A 151 -14.82 13.69 0.26
C GLY A 151 -14.26 12.72 1.31
N VAL A 152 -13.17 13.10 2.00
CA VAL A 152 -12.66 12.30 3.13
C VAL A 152 -13.51 12.60 4.37
N ASN A 153 -14.06 11.55 4.97
CA ASN A 153 -14.78 11.63 6.24
C ASN A 153 -14.09 10.76 7.27
N ARG A 154 -14.58 10.77 8.52
CA ARG A 154 -13.94 10.01 9.60
C ARG A 154 -13.85 8.52 9.24
N THR A 155 -14.96 7.90 8.87
CA THR A 155 -15.05 6.47 8.58
C THR A 155 -14.07 6.03 7.50
N ASN A 156 -14.07 6.69 6.34
CA ASN A 156 -13.20 6.30 5.23
C ASN A 156 -11.71 6.60 5.49
N LEU A 157 -11.41 7.60 6.33
CA LEU A 157 -10.05 7.87 6.80
C LEU A 157 -9.56 6.74 7.71
N GLU A 158 -10.38 6.32 8.69
CA GLU A 158 -10.00 5.21 9.59
C GLU A 158 -9.76 3.92 8.82
N GLU A 159 -10.65 3.56 7.88
CA GLU A 159 -10.48 2.39 7.02
C GLU A 159 -9.20 2.47 6.19
N SER A 160 -8.93 3.64 5.60
CA SER A 160 -7.73 3.86 4.80
C SER A 160 -6.46 3.71 5.63
N LEU A 161 -6.44 4.24 6.85
CA LEU A 161 -5.30 4.14 7.76
C LEU A 161 -5.09 2.70 8.24
N ARG A 162 -6.15 1.98 8.61
CA ARG A 162 -6.07 0.56 8.97
C ARG A 162 -5.47 -0.27 7.83
N ARG A 163 -5.94 -0.05 6.59
CA ARG A 163 -5.40 -0.72 5.39
C ARG A 163 -3.93 -0.40 5.16
N VAL A 164 -3.52 0.87 5.30
CA VAL A 164 -2.11 1.29 5.16
C VAL A 164 -1.23 0.57 6.17
N ILE A 165 -1.62 0.57 7.45
CA ILE A 165 -0.86 -0.08 8.52
C ILE A 165 -0.69 -1.58 8.24
N GLN A 166 -1.78 -2.26 7.84
CA GLN A 166 -1.73 -3.67 7.45
C GLN A 166 -0.78 -3.92 6.28
N GLN A 167 -0.81 -3.05 5.26
CA GLN A 167 0.07 -3.16 4.10
C GLN A 167 1.55 -2.93 4.46
N ILE A 168 1.85 -2.01 5.38
CA ILE A 168 3.21 -1.78 5.88
C ILE A 168 3.74 -3.06 6.55
N TYR A 169 2.97 -3.67 7.44
CA TYR A 169 3.38 -4.92 8.08
C TYR A 169 3.52 -6.09 7.11
N LYS A 170 2.63 -6.18 6.12
CA LYS A 170 2.75 -7.18 5.07
C LYS A 170 4.07 -7.02 4.32
N ARG A 171 4.38 -5.80 3.85
CA ARG A 171 5.64 -5.50 3.15
C ARG A 171 6.85 -5.82 4.01
N GLU A 172 6.83 -5.48 5.30
CA GLU A 172 7.95 -5.77 6.19
C GLU A 172 8.19 -7.28 6.37
N ARG A 173 7.12 -8.05 6.56
CA ARG A 173 7.20 -9.52 6.63
C ARG A 173 7.70 -10.12 5.32
N ASP A 174 7.22 -9.63 4.18
CA ASP A 174 7.65 -10.08 2.86
C ASP A 174 9.15 -9.75 2.65
N ARG A 175 9.60 -8.55 3.06
CA ARG A 175 11.03 -8.17 3.04
C ARG A 175 11.88 -9.14 3.88
N PHE A 176 11.43 -9.51 5.07
CA PHE A 176 12.13 -10.45 5.93
C PHE A 176 12.23 -11.84 5.29
N TYR A 177 11.12 -12.34 4.74
CA TYR A 177 11.07 -13.63 4.05
C TYR A 177 12.03 -13.67 2.85
N TYR A 178 11.91 -12.70 1.94
CA TYR A 178 12.77 -12.66 0.76
C TYR A 178 14.24 -12.44 1.09
N ARG A 179 14.59 -11.65 2.12
CA ARG A 179 16.00 -11.53 2.56
C ARG A 179 16.55 -12.87 3.04
N ARG A 180 15.80 -13.58 3.90
CA ARG A 180 16.21 -14.88 4.43
C ARG A 180 16.39 -15.93 3.33
N ASN A 181 15.50 -15.94 2.33
CA ASN A 181 15.56 -16.88 1.21
C ASN A 181 16.62 -16.51 0.15
N ARG A 182 17.09 -15.26 0.09
CA ARG A 182 18.18 -14.82 -0.82
C ARG A 182 19.57 -15.05 -0.24
N SER A 183 19.72 -15.04 1.08
CA SER A 183 20.98 -15.29 1.79
C SER A 183 21.36 -16.78 1.87
N GLY A 184 20.58 -17.67 1.25
CA GLY A 184 20.83 -19.11 1.20
C GLY A 184 21.31 -19.61 -0.17
N LEU A 185 21.85 -18.72 -1.02
CA LEU A 185 22.55 -19.03 -2.27
C LEU A 185 24.05 -18.73 -2.11
#